data_AF-A0A2U1PC67-F1
#
_entry.id   AF-A0A2U1PC67-F1
#
_cell.length_a   1.000
_cell.length_b   1.000
_cell.length_c   1.000
_cell.angle_alpha   90.00
_cell.angle_beta   90.00
_cell.angle_gamma   90.00
#
_symmetry.space_group_name_H-M   'P 1'
#
loop_
_entity.id
_entity.type
_entity.pdbx_description
1 polymer ?
#
loop_
_entity_poly.entity_id
_entity_poly.type
_entity_poly.pdbx_seq_one_letter_code
_entity_poly.pdbx_strand_id
1 'polypeptide(L)'
;MMPLGISELKSLQTLSNKVVVVENNALFISWLRNLKNLRAEISIDGLQQLQSARDIQEVNLSEKRVSELHMKWSDVFDDSRNENLEKDVMDALKPHSDNLKDLVIESYGGKVFPNWIGDPSFFRLTNVRIEKCGNCMFLPPLGELPSLKKLVIQELKEVKVMGSEFLGTGIAFP
;
A
#
# COMPACT_ATOMS: atom_id res chain seq x y z
N MET A 1 11.20 -3.17 -16.87
CA MET A 1 12.57 -3.62 -16.57
C MET A 1 13.23 -2.62 -15.63
N MET A 2 13.71 -3.07 -14.46
CA MET A 2 14.58 -2.25 -13.61
C MET A 2 15.99 -2.20 -14.22
N PRO A 3 16.70 -1.05 -14.21
CA PRO A 3 18.10 -1.01 -14.59
C PRO A 3 18.96 -1.78 -13.57
N LEU A 4 19.67 -2.80 -14.03
CA LEU A 4 20.72 -3.48 -13.27
C LEU A 4 21.83 -2.45 -12.96
N GLY A 5 21.93 -2.01 -11.70
CA GLY A 5 22.98 -1.06 -11.27
C GLY A 5 22.58 -0.08 -10.15
N ILE A 6 21.30 0.01 -9.77
CA ILE A 6 20.88 0.97 -8.72
C ILE A 6 21.37 0.57 -7.32
N SER A 7 21.78 -0.70 -7.11
CA SER A 7 22.37 -1.16 -5.84
C SER A 7 23.68 -0.45 -5.47
N GLU A 8 24.32 0.28 -6.40
CA GLU A 8 25.59 0.98 -6.17
C GLU A 8 25.45 2.50 -5.96
N LEU A 9 24.25 3.07 -6.11
CA LEU A 9 24.03 4.52 -6.10
C LEU A 9 23.82 5.07 -4.68
N LYS A 10 24.92 5.24 -3.92
CA LYS A 10 24.93 5.74 -2.53
C LYS A 10 24.60 7.25 -2.36
N SER A 11 24.37 8.00 -3.45
CA SER A 11 24.26 9.48 -3.41
C SER A 11 23.06 10.07 -4.15
N LEU A 12 22.06 9.27 -4.53
CA LEU A 12 20.84 9.82 -5.15
C LEU A 12 19.98 10.54 -4.09
N GLN A 13 19.48 11.73 -4.40
CA GLN A 13 18.62 12.57 -3.52
C GLN A 13 17.15 12.60 -3.96
N THR A 14 16.83 12.17 -5.18
CA THR A 14 15.45 11.96 -5.64
C THR A 14 15.45 10.77 -6.59
N LEU A 15 14.69 9.73 -6.27
CA LEU A 15 14.58 8.53 -7.09
C LEU A 15 13.10 8.33 -7.42
N SER A 16 12.65 8.92 -8.54
CA SER A 16 11.31 8.74 -9.12
C SER A 16 11.23 7.39 -9.87
N ASN A 17 11.76 6.34 -9.26
CA ASN A 17 11.65 5.02 -9.87
C ASN A 17 10.35 4.42 -9.39
N LYS A 18 9.42 4.18 -10.32
CA LYS A 18 8.38 3.16 -10.14
C LYS A 18 9.08 1.83 -9.92
N VAL A 19 9.36 1.53 -8.66
CA VAL A 19 9.79 0.23 -8.19
C VAL A 19 8.66 -0.72 -8.54
N VAL A 20 8.90 -1.82 -9.25
CA VAL A 20 7.87 -2.82 -9.54
C VAL A 20 8.40 -4.16 -9.03
N VAL A 21 7.73 -4.72 -8.04
CA VAL A 21 8.05 -6.06 -7.53
C VAL A 21 7.44 -7.07 -8.48
N VAL A 22 8.27 -7.61 -9.36
CA VAL A 22 7.92 -8.78 -10.13
C VAL A 22 8.98 -9.81 -9.79
N GLU A 23 8.50 -10.90 -9.20
CA GLU A 23 9.25 -12.10 -8.84
C GLU A 23 10.11 -12.00 -7.59
N ASN A 24 10.14 -13.15 -6.91
CA ASN A 24 10.84 -13.56 -5.71
C ASN A 24 12.37 -13.36 -5.81
N ASN A 25 12.79 -12.11 -6.03
CA ASN A 25 14.17 -11.74 -6.21
C ASN A 25 14.69 -11.25 -4.86
N ALA A 26 15.48 -12.08 -4.18
CA ALA A 26 16.24 -11.65 -3.00
C ALA A 26 17.04 -10.35 -3.25
N LEU A 27 17.44 -10.11 -4.51
CA LEU A 27 18.05 -8.86 -4.97
C LEU A 27 17.14 -7.64 -4.80
N PHE A 28 15.84 -7.79 -5.00
CA PHE A 28 14.85 -6.73 -4.89
C PHE A 28 14.60 -6.33 -3.43
N ILE A 29 14.38 -7.31 -2.54
CA ILE A 29 14.22 -7.04 -1.09
C ILE A 29 15.49 -6.41 -0.54
N SER A 30 16.67 -6.91 -0.94
CA SER A 30 17.96 -6.33 -0.59
C SER A 30 18.11 -4.88 -1.10
N TRP A 31 17.59 -4.58 -2.29
CA TRP A 31 17.60 -3.23 -2.85
C TRP A 31 16.68 -2.28 -2.09
N LEU A 32 15.43 -2.67 -1.84
CA LEU A 32 14.49 -1.88 -1.02
C LEU A 32 15.08 -1.60 0.36
N ARG A 33 15.69 -2.61 0.99
CA ARG A 33 16.37 -2.47 2.29
C ARG A 33 17.46 -1.39 2.27
N ASN A 34 18.18 -1.24 1.15
CA ASN A 34 19.27 -0.28 1.00
C ASN A 34 18.84 1.15 0.63
N LEU A 35 17.56 1.39 0.34
CA LEU A 35 17.04 2.75 0.11
C LEU A 35 17.07 3.57 1.41
N LYS A 36 17.90 4.61 1.45
CA LYS A 36 17.99 5.57 2.57
C LYS A 36 17.65 6.99 2.12
N ASN A 37 16.88 7.72 2.95
CA ASN A 37 16.67 9.18 2.89
C ASN A 37 16.05 9.77 1.60
N LEU A 38 15.50 8.94 0.72
CA LEU A 38 14.90 9.36 -0.54
C LEU A 38 13.38 9.49 -0.43
N ARG A 39 12.81 10.54 -1.02
CA ARG A 39 11.37 10.58 -1.31
C ARG A 39 11.09 9.53 -2.38
N ALA A 40 10.44 8.43 -2.00
CA ALA A 40 10.29 7.25 -2.84
C ALA A 40 8.84 7.08 -3.31
N GLU A 41 8.70 6.71 -4.57
CA GLU A 41 7.46 6.24 -5.18
C GLU A 41 7.60 4.72 -5.33
N ILE A 42 6.76 3.94 -4.67
CA ILE A 42 6.93 2.48 -4.55
C ILE A 42 5.70 1.78 -5.13
N SER A 43 5.90 0.89 -6.10
CA SER A 43 4.88 -0.06 -6.56
C SER A 43 5.32 -1.48 -6.19
N ILE A 44 4.43 -2.23 -5.56
CA ILE A 44 4.66 -3.60 -5.15
C ILE A 44 3.59 -4.44 -5.78
N ASP A 45 3.98 -5.19 -6.79
CA ASP A 45 3.08 -6.05 -7.55
C ASP A 45 3.34 -7.51 -7.12
N GLY A 46 2.41 -8.40 -7.44
CA GLY A 46 2.62 -9.83 -7.19
C GLY A 46 2.65 -10.22 -5.71
N LEU A 47 2.04 -9.43 -4.82
CA LEU A 47 2.06 -9.66 -3.37
C LEU A 47 1.47 -11.01 -2.92
N GLN A 48 0.65 -11.65 -3.76
CA GLN A 48 0.13 -13.01 -3.52
C GLN A 48 1.22 -14.10 -3.50
N GLN A 49 2.43 -13.81 -4.00
CA GLN A 49 3.52 -14.78 -4.04
C GLN A 49 4.26 -14.90 -2.69
N LEU A 50 4.05 -13.96 -1.76
CA LEU A 50 4.68 -13.99 -0.45
C LEU A 50 4.15 -15.18 0.35
N GLN A 51 5.04 -15.90 1.02
CA GLN A 51 4.67 -17.03 1.88
C GLN A 51 4.55 -16.60 3.35
N SER A 52 5.14 -15.46 3.69
CA SER A 52 5.11 -14.88 5.02
C SER A 52 5.21 -13.36 4.97
N ALA A 53 4.54 -12.67 5.89
CA ALA A 53 4.74 -11.23 6.08
C ALA A 53 6.19 -10.89 6.47
N ARG A 54 6.94 -11.85 7.01
CA ARG A 54 8.38 -11.69 7.31
C ARG A 54 9.21 -11.42 6.06
N ASP A 55 8.79 -11.95 4.92
CA ASP A 55 9.49 -11.79 3.64
C ASP A 55 9.56 -10.31 3.23
N ILE A 56 8.59 -9.51 3.66
CA ILE A 56 8.52 -8.07 3.37
C ILE A 56 8.83 -7.19 4.60
N GLN A 57 8.91 -7.77 5.80
CA GLN A 57 9.18 -7.02 7.02
C GLN A 57 10.55 -6.31 7.00
N GLU A 58 11.56 -6.92 6.37
CA GLU A 58 12.89 -6.32 6.21
C GLU A 58 12.91 -5.06 5.32
N VAL A 59 11.89 -4.86 4.49
CA VAL A 59 11.76 -3.66 3.67
C VAL A 59 11.60 -2.43 4.57
N ASN A 60 10.89 -2.57 5.70
CA ASN A 60 10.64 -1.54 6.69
C ASN A 60 10.33 -0.16 6.05
N LEU A 61 9.15 -0.04 5.44
CA LEU A 61 8.70 1.21 4.82
C LEU A 61 8.53 2.35 5.84
N SER A 62 8.43 2.04 7.13
CA SER A 62 8.37 3.03 8.20
C SER A 62 9.67 3.82 8.38
N GLU A 63 10.81 3.29 7.96
CA GLU A 63 12.09 4.02 7.98
C GLU A 63 12.37 4.79 6.68
N LYS A 64 11.40 4.80 5.76
CA LYS A 64 11.54 5.38 4.42
C LYS A 64 10.58 6.56 4.25
N ARG A 65 11.00 7.56 3.46
CA ARG A 65 10.16 8.71 3.10
C ARG A 65 9.31 8.38 1.88
N VAL A 66 8.39 7.45 2.02
CA VAL A 66 7.48 7.05 0.93
C VAL A 66 6.49 8.18 0.67
N SER A 67 6.39 8.66 -0.58
CA SER A 67 5.34 9.61 -0.97
C SER A 67 4.23 9.00 -1.79
N GLU A 68 4.51 7.92 -2.51
CA GLU A 68 3.49 7.18 -3.25
C GLU A 68 3.69 5.69 -2.98
N LEU A 69 2.59 5.00 -2.66
CA LEU A 69 2.58 3.57 -2.40
C LEU A 69 1.47 2.90 -3.22
N HIS A 70 1.86 2.01 -4.11
CA HIS A 70 0.96 1.14 -4.84
C HIS A 70 1.21 -0.31 -4.42
N MET A 71 0.16 -1.00 -3.98
CA MET A 71 0.21 -2.39 -3.56
C MET A 71 -0.80 -3.19 -4.39
N LYS A 72 -0.31 -4.20 -5.11
CA LYS A 72 -1.08 -4.96 -6.07
C LYS A 72 -0.89 -6.46 -5.87
N TRP A 73 -2.02 -7.15 -5.78
CA TRP A 73 -2.11 -8.60 -5.82
C TRP A 73 -2.59 -9.07 -7.19
N SER A 74 -2.59 -10.40 -7.39
CA SER A 74 -3.24 -11.04 -8.53
C SER A 74 -4.74 -10.73 -8.54
N ASP A 75 -5.33 -10.57 -9.73
CA ASP A 75 -6.78 -10.44 -9.89
C ASP A 75 -7.51 -11.80 -9.89
N VAL A 76 -6.74 -12.89 -9.69
CA VAL A 76 -7.26 -14.25 -9.53
C VAL A 76 -7.42 -14.56 -8.04
N PHE A 77 -8.65 -14.86 -7.64
CA PHE A 77 -9.04 -15.25 -6.29
C PHE A 77 -9.31 -16.76 -6.23
N ASP A 78 -8.25 -17.56 -6.21
CA ASP A 78 -8.31 -19.01 -6.04
C ASP A 78 -7.86 -19.43 -4.64
N ASP A 79 -7.82 -20.74 -4.38
CA ASP A 79 -7.45 -21.33 -3.08
C ASP A 79 -5.99 -21.05 -2.66
N SER A 80 -5.16 -20.47 -3.54
CA SER A 80 -3.80 -20.03 -3.18
C SER A 80 -3.79 -18.73 -2.38
N ARG A 81 -4.90 -17.96 -2.39
CA ARG A 81 -5.04 -16.71 -1.66
C ARG A 81 -5.32 -16.97 -0.19
N ASN A 82 -4.57 -16.30 0.68
CA ASN A 82 -4.75 -16.40 2.12
C ASN A 82 -5.05 -15.02 2.71
N GLU A 83 -6.31 -14.80 3.07
CA GLU A 83 -6.81 -13.51 3.57
C GLU A 83 -6.04 -13.00 4.81
N ASN A 84 -5.62 -13.90 5.70
CA ASN A 84 -4.90 -13.52 6.92
C ASN A 84 -3.47 -13.10 6.59
N LEU A 85 -2.80 -13.87 5.72
CA LEU A 85 -1.45 -13.54 5.28
C LEU A 85 -1.42 -12.21 4.53
N GLU A 86 -2.39 -11.96 3.65
CA GLU A 86 -2.44 -10.70 2.91
C GLU A 86 -2.67 -9.51 3.84
N LYS A 87 -3.50 -9.67 4.86
CA LYS A 87 -3.68 -8.66 5.90
C LYS A 87 -2.36 -8.39 6.62
N ASP A 88 -1.64 -9.43 7.02
CA ASP A 88 -0.35 -9.30 7.70
C ASP A 88 0.71 -8.64 6.80
N VAL A 89 0.71 -8.94 5.50
CA VAL A 89 1.55 -8.28 4.49
C VAL A 89 1.20 -6.79 4.38
N MET A 90 -0.08 -6.45 4.32
CA MET A 90 -0.54 -5.06 4.28
C MET A 90 -0.15 -4.29 5.54
N ASP A 91 -0.20 -4.93 6.71
CA ASP A 91 0.26 -4.37 7.99
C ASP A 91 1.79 -4.16 7.98
N ALA A 92 2.57 -5.12 7.47
CA ALA A 92 4.02 -5.03 7.36
C ALA A 92 4.49 -3.93 6.38
N LEU A 93 3.64 -3.58 5.41
CA LEU A 93 3.88 -2.53 4.41
C LEU A 93 3.45 -1.13 4.86
N LYS A 94 3.03 -0.94 6.12
CA LYS A 94 2.69 0.39 6.64
C LYS A 94 3.89 1.36 6.47
N PRO A 95 3.75 2.44 5.67
CA PRO A 95 4.80 3.45 5.55
C PRO A 95 4.76 4.43 6.72
N HIS A 96 5.81 5.26 6.84
CA HIS A 96 5.78 6.40 7.75
C HIS A 96 4.72 7.41 7.30
N SER A 97 3.95 7.96 8.24
CA SER A 97 2.78 8.79 7.96
C SER A 97 3.09 10.18 7.36
N ASP A 98 4.21 10.77 7.73
CA ASP A 98 4.58 12.16 7.42
C ASP A 98 4.77 12.54 5.95
N ASN A 99 4.86 11.58 5.03
CA ASN A 99 5.21 11.85 3.63
C ASN A 99 4.28 11.26 2.57
N LEU A 100 3.43 10.30 2.93
CA LEU A 100 2.56 9.63 1.97
C LEU A 100 1.50 10.60 1.44
N LYS A 101 1.36 10.65 0.11
CA LYS A 101 0.41 11.52 -0.62
C LYS A 101 -0.54 10.73 -1.50
N ASP A 102 -0.08 9.61 -2.03
CA ASP A 102 -0.84 8.76 -2.93
C ASP A 102 -0.78 7.30 -2.48
N LEU A 103 -1.95 6.70 -2.33
CA LEU A 103 -2.11 5.30 -1.95
C LEU A 103 -3.01 4.59 -2.96
N VAL A 104 -2.50 3.51 -3.54
CA VAL A 104 -3.25 2.63 -4.44
C VAL A 104 -3.21 1.20 -3.91
N ILE A 105 -4.38 0.57 -3.80
CA ILE A 105 -4.54 -0.82 -3.40
C ILE A 105 -5.37 -1.53 -4.47
N GLU A 106 -4.80 -2.57 -5.09
CA GLU A 106 -5.45 -3.32 -6.17
C GLU A 106 -5.51 -4.83 -5.84
N SER A 107 -6.71 -5.41 -5.98
CA SER A 107 -6.99 -6.84 -5.86
C SER A 107 -6.61 -7.47 -4.50
N TYR A 108 -6.63 -6.69 -3.43
CA TYR A 108 -6.45 -7.19 -2.05
C TYR A 108 -7.58 -8.16 -1.67
N GLY A 109 -7.22 -9.33 -1.14
CA GLY A 109 -8.13 -10.44 -0.84
C GLY A 109 -8.54 -10.55 0.62
N GLY A 110 -8.02 -9.70 1.51
CA GLY A 110 -8.46 -9.66 2.89
C GLY A 110 -9.87 -9.06 3.05
N LYS A 111 -10.63 -9.60 4.01
CA LYS A 111 -12.00 -9.14 4.31
C LYS A 111 -12.06 -7.74 4.91
N VAL A 112 -11.00 -7.33 5.60
CA VAL A 112 -10.90 -6.06 6.34
C VAL A 112 -9.57 -5.39 6.02
N PHE A 113 -9.57 -4.08 5.87
CA PHE A 113 -8.36 -3.28 5.74
C PHE A 113 -7.70 -3.04 7.10
N PRO A 114 -6.36 -2.96 7.16
CA PRO A 114 -5.68 -2.40 8.31
C PRO A 114 -6.17 -0.99 8.69
N ASN A 115 -6.20 -0.70 9.99
CA ASN A 115 -6.66 0.60 10.50
C ASN A 115 -5.81 1.77 9.99
N TRP A 116 -4.54 1.53 9.65
CA TRP A 116 -3.63 2.60 9.21
C TRP A 116 -4.06 3.25 7.90
N ILE A 117 -4.87 2.58 7.07
CA ILE A 117 -5.34 3.10 5.78
C ILE A 117 -6.19 4.37 5.95
N GLY A 118 -6.93 4.49 7.06
CA GLY A 118 -7.75 5.65 7.40
C GLY A 118 -7.25 6.41 8.63
N ASP A 119 -6.01 6.21 9.05
CA ASP A 119 -5.45 6.82 10.26
C ASP A 119 -5.17 8.33 10.02
N PRO A 120 -5.72 9.25 10.84
CA PRO A 120 -5.52 10.69 10.68
C PRO A 120 -4.06 11.17 10.71
N SER A 121 -3.15 10.35 11.25
CA SER A 121 -1.71 10.64 11.22
C SER A 121 -1.17 10.77 9.79
N PHE A 122 -1.85 10.20 8.79
CA PHE A 122 -1.54 10.39 7.37
C PHE A 122 -2.03 11.76 6.84
N PHE A 123 -1.61 12.83 7.51
CA PHE A 123 -2.11 14.18 7.27
C PHE A 123 -1.76 14.77 5.89
N ARG A 124 -0.92 14.10 5.10
CA ARG A 124 -0.55 14.51 3.73
C ARG A 124 -1.19 13.64 2.63
N LEU A 125 -1.90 12.59 3.01
CA LEU A 125 -2.53 11.67 2.07
C LEU A 125 -3.67 12.38 1.34
N THR A 126 -3.49 12.64 0.05
CA THR A 126 -4.43 13.42 -0.76
C THR A 126 -5.19 12.58 -1.76
N ASN A 127 -4.67 11.42 -2.14
CA ASN A 127 -5.29 10.53 -3.11
C ASN A 127 -5.29 9.09 -2.59
N VAL A 128 -6.47 8.48 -2.56
CA VAL A 128 -6.66 7.07 -2.21
C VAL A 128 -7.44 6.39 -3.34
N ARG A 129 -6.94 5.23 -3.78
CA ARG A 129 -7.58 4.38 -4.77
C ARG A 129 -7.62 2.95 -4.26
N ILE A 130 -8.82 2.38 -4.18
CA ILE A 130 -9.06 1.00 -3.78
C ILE A 130 -9.85 0.32 -4.91
N GLU A 131 -9.24 -0.65 -5.58
CA GLU A 131 -9.80 -1.27 -6.77
C GLU A 131 -9.77 -2.80 -6.65
N LYS A 132 -10.85 -3.46 -7.08
CA LYS A 132 -10.94 -4.93 -7.22
C LYS A 132 -10.75 -5.73 -5.93
N CYS A 133 -10.92 -5.10 -4.77
CA CYS A 133 -10.86 -5.76 -3.47
C CYS A 133 -12.18 -6.51 -3.20
N GLY A 134 -12.51 -7.50 -4.03
CA GLY A 134 -13.85 -8.10 -4.11
C GLY A 134 -14.34 -8.76 -2.82
N ASN A 135 -13.42 -9.34 -2.04
CA ASN A 135 -13.72 -10.01 -0.77
C ASN A 135 -13.87 -9.04 0.42
N CYS A 136 -13.55 -7.76 0.21
CA CYS A 136 -13.60 -6.77 1.28
C CYS A 136 -15.04 -6.49 1.68
N MET A 137 -15.30 -6.57 2.99
CA MET A 137 -16.64 -6.34 3.56
C MET A 137 -16.81 -4.93 4.12
N PHE A 138 -15.71 -4.28 4.52
CA PHE A 138 -15.72 -2.98 5.22
C PHE A 138 -14.65 -2.06 4.66
N LEU A 139 -15.04 -0.83 4.35
CA LEU A 139 -14.11 0.23 3.97
C LEU A 139 -13.38 0.76 5.22
N PRO A 140 -12.11 1.21 5.07
CA PRO A 140 -11.41 1.90 6.15
C PRO A 140 -12.04 3.27 6.42
N PRO A 141 -11.73 3.92 7.56
CA PRO A 141 -12.31 5.21 7.93
C PRO A 141 -11.71 6.38 7.11
N LEU A 142 -11.96 6.39 5.80
CA LEU A 142 -11.30 7.31 4.86
C LEU A 142 -11.71 8.77 5.06
N GLY A 143 -12.89 9.04 5.64
CA GLY A 143 -13.34 10.39 5.97
C GLY A 143 -12.61 11.02 7.16
N GLU A 144 -11.85 10.24 7.92
CA GLU A 144 -10.98 10.73 9.00
C GLU A 144 -9.63 11.28 8.46
N LEU A 145 -9.34 11.09 7.17
CA LEU A 145 -8.12 11.58 6.54
C LEU A 145 -8.21 13.09 6.25
N PRO A 146 -7.42 13.95 6.91
CA PRO A 146 -7.67 15.39 6.93
C PRO A 146 -7.35 16.13 5.62
N SER A 147 -6.56 15.51 4.74
CA SER A 147 -6.12 16.11 3.47
C SER A 147 -6.63 15.39 2.23
N LEU A 148 -7.53 14.41 2.39
CA LEU A 148 -8.01 13.58 1.29
C LEU A 148 -8.84 14.42 0.30
N LYS A 149 -8.45 14.40 -0.97
CA LYS A 149 -9.06 15.19 -2.05
C LYS A 149 -9.62 14.34 -3.18
N LYS A 150 -9.00 13.18 -3.43
CA LYS A 150 -9.44 12.25 -4.46
C LYS A 150 -9.59 10.87 -3.85
N LEU A 151 -10.78 10.31 -4.02
CA LEU A 151 -11.10 8.97 -3.60
C LEU A 151 -11.68 8.20 -4.78
N VAL A 152 -11.07 7.05 -5.10
CA VAL A 152 -11.56 6.11 -6.10
C VAL A 152 -11.81 4.78 -5.42
N ILE A 153 -13.04 4.27 -5.52
CA ILE A 153 -13.44 2.96 -5.00
C ILE A 153 -14.17 2.24 -6.14
N GLN A 154 -13.64 1.10 -6.59
CA GLN A 154 -14.19 0.36 -7.72
C GLN A 154 -14.10 -1.15 -7.47
N GLU A 155 -15.15 -1.89 -7.85
CA GLU A 155 -15.15 -3.36 -7.84
C GLU A 155 -14.99 -4.02 -6.44
N LEU A 156 -15.55 -3.40 -5.40
CA LEU A 156 -15.66 -3.97 -4.04
C LEU A 156 -17.01 -4.68 -3.87
N LYS A 157 -17.09 -5.94 -4.32
CA LYS A 157 -18.37 -6.68 -4.45
C LYS A 157 -19.08 -6.94 -3.11
N GLU A 158 -18.34 -7.20 -2.04
CA GLU A 158 -18.92 -7.55 -0.73
C GLU A 158 -19.22 -6.36 0.19
N VAL A 159 -18.84 -5.14 -0.19
CA VAL A 159 -19.20 -3.93 0.56
C VAL A 159 -20.67 -3.59 0.33
N LYS A 160 -21.52 -3.93 1.30
CA LYS A 160 -22.99 -3.75 1.23
C LYS A 160 -23.48 -2.49 1.93
N VAL A 161 -22.78 -2.06 2.97
CA VAL A 161 -23.14 -0.92 3.80
C VAL A 161 -21.89 -0.07 4.00
N MET A 162 -22.05 1.23 3.85
CA MET A 162 -21.01 2.21 4.16
C MET A 162 -21.25 2.67 5.60
N GLY A 163 -20.35 2.30 6.52
CA GLY A 163 -20.45 2.70 7.92
C GLY A 163 -20.16 4.19 8.10
N SER A 164 -20.58 4.76 9.23
CA SER A 164 -20.35 6.17 9.55
C SER A 164 -18.86 6.53 9.63
N GLU A 165 -18.03 5.56 9.99
CA GLU A 165 -16.58 5.68 10.04
C GLU A 165 -15.97 6.04 8.68
N PHE A 166 -16.61 5.64 7.58
CA PHE A 166 -16.16 6.02 6.24
C PHE A 166 -16.33 7.50 5.96
N LEU A 167 -17.37 8.13 6.52
CA LEU A 167 -17.65 9.57 6.36
C LEU A 167 -16.78 10.41 7.30
N GLY A 168 -16.30 9.81 8.38
CA GLY A 168 -15.57 10.51 9.43
C GLY A 168 -16.45 11.47 10.23
N THR A 169 -15.84 12.11 11.22
CA THR A 169 -16.50 13.02 12.17
C THR A 169 -16.64 14.46 11.68
N GLY A 170 -16.12 14.78 10.49
CA GLY A 170 -16.09 16.13 9.90
C GLY A 170 -16.87 16.25 8.58
N ILE A 171 -16.62 17.34 7.83
CA ILE A 171 -17.12 17.44 6.44
C ILE A 171 -16.35 16.42 5.62
N ALA A 172 -17.01 15.28 5.34
CA ALA A 172 -16.49 14.26 4.47
C ALA A 172 -16.34 14.85 3.06
N PHE A 173 -15.10 15.12 2.65
CA PHE A 173 -14.68 15.49 1.28
C PHE A 173 -15.14 16.89 0.80
N PRO A 174 -14.23 17.86 0.59
CA PRO A 174 -14.54 19.12 -0.10
C PRO A 174 -14.73 18.95 -1.62
#